data_AF-A0A967GSE6-F1
#
_entry.id   AF-A0A967GSE6-F1
#
_cell.length_a   1.000
_cell.length_b   1.000
_cell.length_c   1.000
_cell.angle_alpha   90.00
_cell.angle_beta   90.00
_cell.angle_gamma   90.00
#
_symmetry.space_group_name_H-M   'P 1'
#
loop_
_entity.id
_entity.type
_entity.pdbx_description
1 polymer ?
#
loop_
_entity_poly.entity_id
_entity_poly.type
_entity_poly.pdbx_seq_one_letter_code
_entity_poly.pdbx_strand_id
1 'polypeptide(L)'
;MPYNDARGFAASMQISPPFSFKDVTTCVFPLRASLPRLRHFCDAYLNQAGDLVRFEPFIPYVYLAIVDYGKMSIEAANLGWLSQHE
;
A
#
# COMPACT_ATOMS: atom_id res chain seq x y z
N MET A 1 -1.83 5.11 -24.69
CA MET A 1 -1.07 5.42 -23.46
C MET A 1 0.10 4.46 -23.42
N PRO A 2 1.36 4.92 -23.50
CA PRO A 2 2.50 4.00 -23.57
C PRO A 2 2.84 3.51 -22.15
N TYR A 3 2.77 2.19 -21.98
CA TYR A 3 3.19 1.48 -20.78
C TYR A 3 4.72 1.37 -20.76
N ASN A 4 5.33 1.44 -19.56
CA ASN A 4 6.78 1.46 -19.39
C ASN A 4 7.37 0.04 -19.41
N ASP A 5 8.04 -0.34 -20.50
CA ASP A 5 8.69 -1.65 -20.70
C ASP A 5 10.07 -1.80 -20.02
N ALA A 6 10.49 -0.87 -19.16
CA ALA A 6 11.83 -0.85 -18.58
C ALA A 6 12.15 -1.96 -17.55
N ARG A 7 11.31 -2.99 -17.35
CA ARG A 7 11.47 -3.98 -16.25
C ARG A 7 11.66 -5.44 -16.65
N GLY A 8 11.78 -5.77 -17.94
CA GLY A 8 12.08 -7.14 -18.37
C GLY A 8 11.12 -8.20 -17.79
N PHE A 9 11.51 -9.47 -17.83
CA PHE A 9 10.68 -10.66 -17.54
C PHE A 9 10.04 -10.70 -16.12
N ALA A 10 10.37 -9.75 -15.23
CA ALA A 10 9.78 -9.60 -13.89
C ALA A 10 8.54 -8.68 -13.84
N ALA A 11 8.09 -8.14 -14.98
CA ALA A 11 6.91 -7.28 -15.07
C ALA A 11 5.56 -8.00 -14.88
N SER A 12 5.55 -9.33 -14.77
CA SER A 12 4.31 -10.14 -14.76
C SER A 12 3.52 -10.14 -13.45
N MET A 13 4.01 -9.50 -12.38
CA MET A 13 3.27 -9.37 -11.11
C MET A 13 2.50 -8.04 -10.98
N GLN A 14 1.97 -7.53 -12.08
CA GLN A 14 1.16 -6.31 -12.02
C GLN A 14 -0.30 -6.65 -11.70
N ILE A 15 -0.57 -6.74 -10.40
CA ILE A 15 -1.93 -6.88 -9.88
C ILE A 15 -2.69 -5.60 -10.28
N SER A 16 -3.76 -5.74 -11.08
CA SER A 16 -4.60 -4.62 -11.55
C SER A 16 -5.96 -4.63 -10.84
N PRO A 17 -6.45 -3.49 -10.34
CA PRO A 17 -7.68 -3.44 -9.53
C PRO A 17 -8.93 -3.84 -10.33
N PRO A 18 -10.01 -4.29 -9.65
CA PRO A 18 -10.18 -4.33 -8.19
C PRO A 18 -9.52 -5.54 -7.52
N PHE A 19 -9.14 -5.38 -6.24
CA PHE A 19 -8.57 -6.44 -5.42
C PHE A 19 -9.56 -6.87 -4.33
N SER A 20 -9.64 -8.17 -4.09
CA SER A 20 -10.41 -8.78 -3.01
C SER A 20 -9.46 -9.61 -2.15
N PHE A 21 -9.51 -9.41 -0.84
CA PHE A 21 -8.71 -10.17 0.12
C PHE A 21 -9.68 -10.85 1.10
N LYS A 22 -9.58 -12.18 1.23
CA LYS A 22 -10.39 -12.97 2.17
C LYS A 22 -9.54 -13.35 3.37
N ASP A 23 -10.18 -13.45 4.53
CA ASP A 23 -9.57 -13.88 5.81
C ASP A 23 -8.36 -13.03 6.26
N VAL A 24 -8.40 -11.73 5.98
CA VAL A 24 -7.36 -10.79 6.44
C VAL A 24 -7.53 -10.51 7.92
N THR A 25 -6.50 -10.79 8.71
CA THR A 25 -6.41 -10.37 10.11
C THR A 25 -5.52 -9.14 10.20
N THR A 26 -6.02 -8.06 10.81
CA THR A 26 -5.22 -6.84 11.01
C THR A 26 -5.20 -6.46 12.48
N CYS A 27 -3.99 -6.28 13.02
CA CYS A 27 -3.76 -5.69 14.33
C CYS A 27 -3.38 -4.21 14.14
N VAL A 28 -4.19 -3.30 14.68
CA VAL A 28 -3.97 -1.85 14.56
C VAL A 28 -3.63 -1.26 15.92
N PHE A 29 -2.46 -0.64 16.03
CA PHE A 29 -1.98 0.00 17.25
C PHE A 29 -1.88 1.51 17.05
N PRO A 30 -2.66 2.33 17.78
CA PRO A 30 -2.47 3.77 17.79
C PRO A 30 -1.20 4.13 18.55
N LEU A 31 -0.24 4.75 17.87
CA LEU A 31 1.00 5.22 18.45
C LEU A 31 0.99 6.74 18.51
N ARG A 32 1.31 7.31 19.67
CA ARG A 32 1.48 8.75 19.81
C ARG A 32 2.72 9.19 19.04
N ALA A 33 2.58 10.27 18.28
CA ALA A 33 3.63 10.80 17.43
C ALA A 33 3.82 12.31 17.65
N SER A 34 4.98 12.83 17.22
CA SER A 34 5.26 14.27 17.26
C SER A 34 4.61 14.94 16.05
N LEU A 35 3.63 15.82 16.28
CA LEU A 35 2.94 16.53 15.20
C LEU A 35 3.89 17.34 14.29
N PRO A 36 4.91 18.07 14.81
CA PRO A 36 5.90 18.72 13.95
C PRO A 36 6.67 17.75 13.05
N ARG A 37 7.06 16.57 13.57
CA ARG A 37 7.75 15.54 12.77
C ARG A 37 6.83 14.95 11.70
N LEU A 38 5.56 14.74 12.01
CA LEU A 38 4.57 14.27 11.03
C LEU A 38 4.35 15.28 9.91
N ARG A 39 4.26 16.58 10.24
CA ARG A 39 4.14 17.63 9.22
C ARG A 39 5.33 17.62 8.28
N HIS A 40 6.55 17.59 8.83
CA HIS A 40 7.77 17.50 8.03
C HIS A 40 7.79 16.25 7.13
N PHE A 41 7.38 15.10 7.65
CA PHE A 41 7.25 13.88 6.83
C PHE A 41 6.23 14.06 5.69
N CYS A 42 5.05 14.61 5.98
CA CYS A 42 4.01 14.83 4.95
C CYS A 42 4.51 15.79 3.87
N ASP A 43 5.15 16.89 4.28
CA ASP A 43 5.72 17.87 3.34
C ASP A 43 6.85 17.27 2.49
N ALA A 44 7.74 16.49 3.10
CA ALA A 44 8.91 15.92 2.42
C ALA A 44 8.62 14.67 1.59
N TYR A 45 7.53 13.94 1.87
CA TYR A 45 7.24 12.65 1.23
C TYR A 45 5.91 12.65 0.46
N LEU A 46 4.81 13.09 1.07
CA LEU A 46 3.46 12.99 0.47
C LEU A 46 3.12 14.20 -0.41
N ASN A 47 3.59 15.40 -0.07
CA ASN A 47 3.22 16.65 -0.73
C ASN A 47 4.14 17.01 -1.91
N GLN A 48 4.56 16.02 -2.73
CA GLN A 48 5.44 16.28 -3.88
C GLN A 48 4.76 17.12 -4.98
N ALA A 49 3.43 17.02 -5.10
CA ALA A 49 2.60 17.82 -6.01
C ALA A 49 1.70 18.77 -5.20
N GLY A 50 2.34 19.60 -4.37
CA GLY A 50 1.65 20.47 -3.41
C GLY A 50 0.75 21.55 -4.01
N ASP A 51 0.82 21.76 -5.33
CA ASP A 51 -0.04 22.64 -6.12
C ASP A 51 -1.41 22.03 -6.44
N LEU A 52 -1.52 20.70 -6.46
CA LEU A 52 -2.78 19.98 -6.70
C LEU A 52 -3.53 19.67 -5.41
N VAL A 53 -2.81 19.19 -4.40
CA VAL A 53 -3.38 18.79 -3.12
C VAL A 53 -2.31 18.84 -2.04
N ARG A 54 -2.73 19.15 -0.81
CA ARG A 54 -1.84 19.17 0.35
C ARG A 54 -2.39 18.30 1.46
N PHE A 55 -1.59 17.31 1.86
CA PHE A 55 -1.85 16.45 3.00
C PHE A 55 -1.34 17.11 4.29
N GLU A 56 -2.22 17.27 5.27
CA GLU A 56 -1.92 17.91 6.56
C GLU A 56 -2.32 16.99 7.71
N PRO A 57 -1.38 16.61 8.60
CA PRO A 57 -1.72 15.84 9.78
C PRO A 57 -2.46 16.73 10.79
N PHE A 58 -3.61 16.25 11.28
CA PHE A 58 -4.45 17.00 12.22
C PHE A 58 -4.36 16.50 13.68
N ILE A 59 -3.88 15.27 13.90
CA ILE A 59 -3.70 14.67 15.23
C ILE A 59 -2.30 14.09 15.41
N PRO A 60 -1.76 14.09 16.65
CA PRO A 60 -0.42 13.58 16.96
C PRO A 60 -0.42 12.05 17.15
N TYR A 61 -0.99 11.31 16.20
CA TYR A 61 -1.06 9.86 16.24
C TYR A 61 -0.80 9.26 14.86
N VAL A 62 -0.18 8.08 14.85
CA VAL A 62 -0.05 7.22 13.67
C VAL A 62 -0.56 5.84 14.03
N TYR A 63 -1.07 5.11 13.04
CA TYR A 63 -1.44 3.71 13.22
C TYR A 63 -0.30 2.82 12.73
N LEU A 64 0.19 1.94 13.60
CA LEU A 64 0.95 0.78 13.19
C LEU A 64 -0.04 -0.35 12.90
N ALA A 65 -0.17 -0.71 11.63
CA ALA A 65 -0.98 -1.85 11.21
C ALA A 65 -0.06 -3.03 10.89
N ILE A 66 -0.27 -4.16 11.57
CA ILE A 66 0.30 -5.45 11.21
C ILE A 66 -0.82 -6.22 10.52
N VAL A 67 -0.61 -6.54 9.24
CA VAL A 67 -1.63 -7.18 8.40
C VAL A 67 -1.14 -8.58 8.04
N ASP A 68 -1.94 -9.57 8.42
CA ASP A 68 -1.78 -10.96 8.03
C ASP A 68 -2.81 -11.29 6.94
N TYR A 69 -2.33 -11.47 5.72
CA TYR A 69 -3.13 -11.86 4.57
C TYR A 69 -3.19 -13.39 4.50
N GLY A 70 -4.06 -14.02 5.29
CA GLY A 70 -4.07 -15.47 5.49
C GLY A 70 -4.05 -16.30 4.20
N LYS A 71 -4.81 -15.88 3.17
CA LYS A 71 -4.63 -16.33 1.78
C LYS A 71 -4.87 -15.14 0.86
N MET A 72 -3.81 -14.64 0.22
CA MET A 72 -3.98 -13.79 -0.96
C MET A 72 -4.41 -14.67 -2.13
N SER A 73 -5.68 -15.12 -2.15
CA SER A 73 -6.22 -15.74 -3.35
C SER A 73 -6.35 -14.63 -4.39
N ILE A 74 -5.43 -14.63 -5.35
CA ILE A 74 -5.61 -13.90 -6.59
C ILE A 74 -6.86 -14.51 -7.23
N GLU A 75 -8.05 -13.94 -7.00
CA GLU A 75 -9.25 -14.18 -7.81
C GLU A 75 -9.09 -13.59 -9.24
N ALA A 76 -7.85 -13.32 -9.66
CA ALA A 76 -7.43 -13.19 -11.04
C ALA A 76 -6.60 -14.43 -11.46
N ALA A 77 -7.12 -15.63 -11.19
CA ALA A 77 -6.56 -16.87 -11.71
C ALA A 77 -7.67 -17.72 -12.35
N ASN A 78 -8.32 -17.17 -13.38
CA ASN A 78 -8.66 -17.99 -14.55
C ASN A 78 -7.44 -18.17 -15.49
N LEU A 79 -6.25 -17.78 -15.05
CA LEU A 79 -4.99 -18.09 -15.73
C LEU A 79 -3.94 -18.50 -14.69
N GLY A 80 -3.94 -19.80 -14.40
CA GLY A 80 -2.74 -20.62 -14.25
C GLY A 80 -1.67 -20.21 -13.23
N TRP A 81 -1.57 -21.05 -12.19
CA TRP A 81 -0.28 -21.60 -11.73
C TRP A 81 0.69 -20.63 -11.03
N LEU A 82 0.48 -20.39 -9.73
CA LEU A 82 1.39 -20.81 -8.64
C LEU A 82 0.92 -20.26 -7.29
N SER A 83 0.42 -21.16 -6.46
CA SER A 83 0.30 -20.95 -5.02
C SER A 83 1.70 -20.95 -4.41
N GLN A 84 2.16 -19.84 -3.83
CA GLN A 84 3.32 -19.88 -2.93
C GLN A 84 2.82 -19.90 -1.49
N HIS A 85 3.26 -20.94 -0.79
CA HIS A 85 3.02 -21.24 0.60
C HIS A 85 4.32 -20.91 1.34
N GLU A 86 4.22 -20.16 2.43
CA GLU A 86 5.01 -20.35 3.65
C GLU A 86 4.14 -19.99 4.83
#